data_AF-A0A536LVJ3-F1
#
_entry.id   AF-A0A536LVJ3-F1
#
_cell.length_a   1.000
_cell.length_b   1.000
_cell.length_c   1.000
_cell.angle_alpha   90.00
_cell.angle_beta   90.00
_cell.angle_gamma   90.00
#
_symmetry.space_group_name_H-M   'P 1'
#
loop_
_entity.id
_entity.type
_entity.pdbx_description
1 polymer ?
#
loop_
_entity_poly.entity_id
_entity_poly.type
_entity_poly.pdbx_seq_one_letter_code
_entity_poly.pdbx_strand_id
1 'polypeptide(L)'
;MVSAPVYGDIKPEDDYTHPLGPEQNFNESMYFNFFDNARGFGGFLRIGNRANEKYAEVTLTLYQPNGTVLFNWKRPEIETNDAFDAGGMKFETVEPLVKLRTTYEGHAVSLKDAKQMADPGQAFRQNPHQKVSIDMLHEAVAPVYGQINNERADADPERGFGRAHYEQHMHVTGTVTIDGETTQIDAYGLRDHSWGPRYWQNIYSYRWLTCSFGPELNVMVSEIRRTPEERTQGGVIIRDGKLERIKTIDLDSAFEDERIHHRRMTANLGLESGEQVTLEGLVKGYIPLRNRRAGMVTHIGEGMTEYLCLGRTALGISEYLDQV
;
A
#
# COMPACT_ATOMS: atom_id res chain seq x y z
N MET A 1 -14.72 -1.72 -24.86
CA MET A 1 -14.05 -1.66 -23.55
C MET A 1 -14.70 -0.52 -22.80
N VAL A 2 -15.26 -0.79 -21.61
CA VAL A 2 -15.79 0.25 -20.74
C VAL A 2 -14.61 0.69 -19.88
N SER A 3 -14.06 1.89 -20.13
CA SER A 3 -12.98 2.44 -19.32
C SER A 3 -13.49 2.70 -17.89
N ALA A 4 -12.69 2.35 -16.87
CA ALA A 4 -13.00 2.74 -15.50
C ALA A 4 -13.14 4.27 -15.39
N PRO A 5 -14.14 4.81 -14.68
CA PRO A 5 -14.24 6.26 -14.47
C PRO A 5 -12.99 6.78 -13.75
N VAL A 6 -12.57 8.01 -14.07
CA VAL A 6 -11.40 8.66 -13.47
C VAL A 6 -11.82 9.93 -12.76
N TYR A 7 -11.41 10.06 -11.49
CA TYR A 7 -11.59 11.24 -10.65
C TYR A 7 -10.24 11.91 -10.42
N GLY A 8 -9.86 12.79 -11.34
CA GLY A 8 -8.53 13.36 -11.41
C GLY A 8 -8.14 13.69 -12.84
N ASP A 9 -6.84 13.82 -13.08
CA ASP A 9 -6.23 14.02 -14.39
C ASP A 9 -5.35 12.83 -14.84
N ILE A 10 -5.51 11.68 -14.16
CA ILE A 10 -4.87 10.41 -14.50
C ILE A 10 -5.34 9.90 -15.87
N LYS A 11 -4.42 9.32 -16.62
CA LYS A 11 -4.63 8.78 -17.96
C LYS A 11 -4.24 7.30 -18.03
N PRO A 12 -4.74 6.56 -19.04
CA PRO A 12 -4.30 5.19 -19.28
C PRO A 12 -2.79 5.01 -19.38
N GLU A 13 -2.07 5.99 -19.91
CA GLU A 13 -0.62 5.91 -20.05
C GLU A 13 0.11 5.92 -18.70
N ASP A 14 -0.51 6.45 -17.64
CA ASP A 14 0.08 6.55 -16.30
C ASP A 14 0.08 5.18 -15.56
N ASP A 15 -0.51 4.13 -16.14
CA ASP A 15 -0.34 2.74 -15.67
C ASP A 15 1.03 2.14 -16.04
N TYR A 16 1.76 2.79 -16.95
CA TYR A 16 3.11 2.42 -17.33
C TYR A 16 4.14 3.25 -16.56
N THR A 17 5.40 2.86 -16.64
CA THR A 17 6.48 3.62 -16.02
C THR A 17 6.76 4.93 -16.76
N HIS A 18 7.26 5.92 -16.03
CA HIS A 18 7.49 7.26 -16.55
C HIS A 18 8.97 7.47 -16.93
N PRO A 19 9.26 8.40 -17.87
CA PRO A 19 10.62 8.83 -18.13
C PRO A 19 11.31 9.35 -16.87
N LEU A 20 12.58 9.00 -16.70
CA LEU A 20 13.37 9.48 -15.57
C LEU A 20 13.55 10.99 -15.62
N GLY A 21 13.18 11.64 -14.52
CA GLY A 21 13.52 13.03 -14.26
C GLY A 21 14.96 13.21 -13.78
N PRO A 22 15.43 14.47 -13.64
CA PRO A 22 16.78 14.78 -13.17
C PRO A 22 17.01 14.47 -11.68
N GLU A 23 15.95 14.23 -10.91
CA GLU A 23 16.02 14.10 -9.45
C GLU A 23 16.70 12.79 -9.06
N GLN A 24 17.76 12.86 -8.26
CA GLN A 24 18.56 11.68 -7.93
C GLN A 24 17.70 10.63 -7.20
N ASN A 25 16.80 11.11 -6.33
CA ASN A 25 15.93 10.28 -5.51
C ASN A 25 14.58 9.95 -6.17
N PHE A 26 14.46 10.07 -7.49
CA PHE A 26 13.28 9.65 -8.25
C PHE A 26 12.87 8.22 -7.87
N ASN A 27 11.58 8.04 -7.62
CA ASN A 27 11.01 6.74 -7.31
C ASN A 27 9.70 6.53 -8.08
N GLU A 28 9.70 5.55 -8.98
CA GLU A 28 8.48 4.99 -9.54
C GLU A 28 8.04 3.84 -8.65
N SER A 29 6.88 3.93 -8.00
CA SER A 29 6.44 2.98 -7.00
C SER A 29 5.02 2.51 -7.30
N MET A 30 4.89 1.22 -7.56
CA MET A 30 3.58 0.57 -7.65
C MET A 30 3.41 -0.43 -6.51
N TYR A 31 2.23 -0.44 -5.93
CA TYR A 31 1.86 -1.22 -4.76
C TYR A 31 0.50 -1.88 -5.00
N PHE A 32 0.35 -3.11 -4.53
CA PHE A 32 -0.92 -3.84 -4.53
C PHE A 32 -1.11 -4.50 -3.18
N ASN A 33 -2.30 -4.37 -2.59
CA ASN A 33 -2.74 -5.24 -1.50
C ASN A 33 -3.94 -6.08 -1.93
N PHE A 34 -4.16 -7.18 -1.21
CA PHE A 34 -5.26 -8.12 -1.47
C PHE A 34 -5.58 -8.89 -0.19
N PHE A 35 -6.87 -9.08 0.09
CA PHE A 35 -7.35 -9.85 1.23
C PHE A 35 -8.53 -10.76 0.87
N ASP A 36 -8.35 -12.05 1.09
CA ASP A 36 -9.41 -13.05 1.11
C ASP A 36 -10.05 -13.04 2.50
N ASN A 37 -11.19 -12.34 2.58
CA ASN A 37 -11.98 -12.18 3.80
C ASN A 37 -12.41 -13.51 4.42
N ALA A 38 -12.74 -14.51 3.58
CA ALA A 38 -13.23 -15.80 4.05
C ALA A 38 -12.12 -16.63 4.69
N ARG A 39 -10.88 -16.50 4.20
CA ARG A 39 -9.72 -17.24 4.72
C ARG A 39 -8.97 -16.51 5.82
N GLY A 40 -9.10 -15.19 5.93
CA GLY A 40 -8.22 -14.41 6.82
C GLY A 40 -6.77 -14.35 6.31
N PHE A 41 -6.60 -14.41 4.99
CA PHE A 41 -5.32 -14.46 4.29
C PHE A 41 -5.21 -13.25 3.37
N GLY A 42 -4.02 -12.67 3.27
CA GLY A 42 -3.79 -11.56 2.36
C GLY A 42 -2.38 -11.03 2.48
N GLY A 43 -2.13 -9.89 1.87
CA GLY A 43 -0.78 -9.34 1.82
C GLY A 43 -0.65 -8.15 0.89
N PHE A 44 0.59 -7.77 0.65
CA PHE A 44 0.93 -6.74 -0.31
C PHE A 44 2.22 -7.02 -1.07
N LEU A 45 2.30 -6.45 -2.25
CA LEU A 45 3.43 -6.47 -3.16
C LEU A 45 3.79 -5.04 -3.51
N ARG A 46 5.08 -4.72 -3.51
CA ARG A 46 5.57 -3.40 -3.94
C ARG A 46 6.85 -3.53 -4.74
N ILE A 47 6.92 -2.78 -5.84
CA ILE A 47 8.18 -2.46 -6.51
C ILE A 47 8.32 -0.93 -6.52
N GLY A 48 9.46 -0.45 -6.03
CA GLY A 48 9.90 0.93 -6.14
C GLY A 48 11.18 1.03 -6.97
N ASN A 49 11.08 1.36 -8.25
CA ASN A 49 12.26 1.61 -9.09
C ASN A 49 12.92 2.92 -8.65
N ARG A 50 14.23 2.87 -8.38
CA ARG A 50 15.09 4.02 -8.08
C ARG A 50 16.23 4.04 -9.08
N ALA A 51 15.88 4.08 -10.36
CA ALA A 51 16.82 3.81 -11.46
C ALA A 51 17.95 4.85 -11.59
N ASN A 52 17.74 6.09 -11.13
CA ASN A 52 18.80 7.09 -11.02
C ASN A 52 19.87 6.68 -9.98
N GLU A 53 19.49 5.91 -8.96
CA GLU A 53 20.40 5.34 -7.95
C GLU A 53 20.82 3.89 -8.26
N LYS A 54 20.38 3.33 -9.40
CA LYS A 54 20.73 2.00 -9.92
C LYS A 54 20.24 0.81 -9.09
N TYR A 55 19.10 0.97 -8.41
CA TYR A 55 18.46 -0.15 -7.69
C TYR A 55 16.93 -0.04 -7.65
N ALA A 56 16.25 -1.15 -7.38
CA ALA A 56 14.83 -1.18 -7.01
C ALA A 56 14.67 -1.55 -5.54
N GLU A 57 13.53 -1.21 -4.95
CA GLU A 57 13.09 -1.70 -3.65
C GLU A 57 11.90 -2.64 -3.88
N VAL A 58 12.05 -3.92 -3.52
CA VAL A 58 11.02 -4.93 -3.74
C VAL A 58 10.56 -5.46 -2.39
N THR A 59 9.27 -5.35 -2.10
CA THR A 59 8.69 -5.83 -0.83
C THR A 59 7.57 -6.81 -1.10
N LEU A 60 7.57 -7.92 -0.36
CA LEU A 60 6.47 -8.88 -0.28
C LEU A 60 6.10 -9.07 1.19
N THR A 61 4.81 -9.02 1.49
CA THR A 61 4.26 -9.42 2.79
C THR A 61 3.05 -10.31 2.57
N LEU A 62 2.97 -11.45 3.26
CA LEU A 62 1.79 -12.32 3.29
C LEU A 62 1.42 -12.63 4.74
N TYR A 63 0.25 -12.16 5.17
CA TYR A 63 -0.33 -12.49 6.46
C TYR A 63 -1.07 -13.83 6.37
N GLN A 64 -0.68 -14.77 7.22
CA GLN A 64 -1.29 -16.09 7.29
C GLN A 64 -2.40 -16.13 8.34
N PRO A 65 -3.44 -16.97 8.16
CA PRO A 65 -4.54 -17.10 9.13
C PRO A 65 -4.09 -17.54 10.53
N ASN A 66 -2.94 -18.21 10.63
CA ASN A 66 -2.36 -18.66 11.89
C ASN A 66 -1.53 -17.57 12.62
N GLY A 67 -1.51 -16.34 12.11
CA GLY A 67 -0.75 -15.22 12.67
C GLY A 67 0.71 -15.13 12.20
N THR A 68 1.21 -16.10 11.44
CA THR A 68 2.54 -16.02 10.83
C THR A 68 2.55 -14.97 9.73
N VAL A 69 3.65 -14.24 9.58
CA VAL A 69 3.88 -13.33 8.46
C VAL A 69 5.03 -13.83 7.61
N LEU A 70 4.81 -14.03 6.32
CA LEU A 70 5.88 -14.20 5.35
C LEU A 70 6.30 -12.83 4.85
N PHE A 71 7.59 -12.52 4.95
CA PHE A 71 8.11 -11.23 4.52
C PHE A 71 9.32 -11.38 3.61
N ASN A 72 9.46 -10.50 2.63
CA ASN A 72 10.72 -10.31 1.95
C ASN A 72 10.94 -8.85 1.61
N TRP A 73 12.21 -8.45 1.64
CA TRP A 73 12.67 -7.17 1.11
C TRP A 73 13.96 -7.38 0.33
N LYS A 74 14.03 -6.85 -0.88
CA LYS A 74 15.22 -6.88 -1.72
C LYS A 74 15.56 -5.49 -2.23
N ARG A 75 16.86 -5.30 -2.48
CA ARG A 75 17.40 -4.13 -3.17
C ARG A 75 18.18 -4.56 -4.43
N PRO A 76 17.53 -5.16 -5.44
CA PRO A 76 18.22 -5.60 -6.66
C PRO A 76 18.73 -4.40 -7.45
N GLU A 77 19.83 -4.59 -8.17
CA GLU A 77 20.33 -3.61 -9.14
C GLU A 77 19.39 -3.52 -10.34
N ILE A 78 19.16 -2.31 -10.84
CA ILE A 78 18.43 -2.03 -12.10
C ILE A 78 19.15 -0.91 -12.84
N GLU A 79 19.06 -0.88 -14.16
CA GLU A 79 19.71 0.15 -14.98
C GLU A 79 18.72 1.20 -15.52
N THR A 80 17.47 0.80 -15.74
CA THR A 80 16.41 1.60 -16.40
C THR A 80 15.12 1.65 -15.58
N ASN A 81 14.17 2.48 -16.00
CA ASN A 81 12.81 2.52 -15.44
C ASN A 81 11.79 1.94 -16.44
N ASP A 82 12.18 0.99 -17.30
CA ASP A 82 11.33 0.60 -18.44
C ASP A 82 10.24 -0.41 -18.07
N ALA A 83 10.34 -1.00 -16.88
CA ALA A 83 9.38 -1.98 -16.37
C ALA A 83 9.40 -2.08 -14.85
N PHE A 84 8.29 -2.55 -14.29
CA PHE A 84 8.22 -3.10 -12.95
C PHE A 84 8.60 -4.58 -12.98
N ASP A 85 9.89 -4.88 -13.07
CA ASP A 85 10.43 -6.25 -13.10
C ASP A 85 11.75 -6.28 -12.33
N ALA A 86 11.69 -6.71 -11.07
CA ALA A 86 12.83 -6.67 -10.17
C ALA A 86 12.71 -7.70 -9.04
N GLY A 87 13.83 -8.32 -8.66
CA GLY A 87 13.91 -9.14 -7.45
C GLY A 87 13.01 -10.38 -7.45
N GLY A 88 12.61 -10.86 -8.63
CA GLY A 88 11.66 -11.96 -8.81
C GLY A 88 10.19 -11.53 -8.77
N MET A 89 9.90 -10.24 -8.65
CA MET A 89 8.56 -9.66 -8.73
C MET A 89 8.38 -8.95 -10.08
N LYS A 90 7.20 -9.09 -10.68
CA LYS A 90 6.85 -8.38 -11.92
C LYS A 90 5.41 -7.90 -11.88
N PHE A 91 5.19 -6.66 -12.34
CA PHE A 91 3.85 -6.10 -12.59
C PHE A 91 3.66 -5.82 -14.08
N GLU A 92 2.52 -6.23 -14.62
CA GLU A 92 2.19 -6.11 -16.04
C GLU A 92 0.82 -5.47 -16.21
N THR A 93 0.77 -4.37 -16.95
CA THR A 93 -0.47 -3.72 -17.37
C THR A 93 -1.07 -4.49 -18.54
N VAL A 94 -2.18 -5.18 -18.31
CA VAL A 94 -2.87 -6.00 -19.32
C VAL A 94 -3.87 -5.15 -20.10
N GLU A 95 -4.68 -4.38 -19.39
CA GLU A 95 -5.59 -3.36 -19.93
C GLU A 95 -5.50 -2.14 -19.02
N PRO A 96 -4.92 -1.02 -19.48
CA PRO A 96 -4.73 0.16 -18.63
C PRO A 96 -6.00 0.61 -17.90
N LEU A 97 -5.86 0.92 -16.61
CA LEU A 97 -6.91 1.32 -15.67
C LEU A 97 -7.99 0.26 -15.40
N VAL A 98 -7.85 -0.94 -15.96
CA VAL A 98 -8.88 -2.00 -15.91
C VAL A 98 -8.30 -3.31 -15.37
N LYS A 99 -7.17 -3.77 -15.91
CA LYS A 99 -6.62 -5.10 -15.61
C LYS A 99 -5.10 -5.10 -15.54
N LEU A 100 -4.57 -5.65 -14.46
CA LEU A 100 -3.13 -5.80 -14.22
C LEU A 100 -2.82 -7.21 -13.73
N ARG A 101 -1.58 -7.65 -13.92
CA ARG A 101 -1.08 -8.93 -13.41
C ARG A 101 0.12 -8.68 -12.51
N THR A 102 0.14 -9.35 -11.36
CA THR A 102 1.29 -9.34 -10.46
C THR A 102 1.81 -10.76 -10.30
N THR A 103 3.12 -10.95 -10.48
CA THR A 103 3.78 -12.24 -10.24
C THR A 103 4.94 -12.09 -9.27
N TYR A 104 5.22 -13.15 -8.51
CA TYR A 104 6.42 -13.25 -7.69
C TYR A 104 6.96 -14.69 -7.71
N GLU A 105 8.27 -14.87 -7.86
CA GLU A 105 8.95 -16.14 -7.63
C GLU A 105 10.19 -15.90 -6.77
N GLY A 106 10.24 -16.52 -5.59
CA GLY A 106 11.37 -16.35 -4.68
C GLY A 106 11.18 -17.01 -3.33
N HIS A 107 11.80 -16.43 -2.32
CA HIS A 107 11.67 -16.87 -0.93
C HIS A 107 11.14 -15.73 -0.06
N ALA A 108 10.56 -16.06 1.08
CA ALA A 108 10.20 -15.12 2.12
C ALA A 108 10.59 -15.70 3.49
N VAL A 109 11.06 -14.85 4.41
CA VAL A 109 11.29 -15.25 5.79
C VAL A 109 9.94 -15.45 6.48
N SER A 110 9.80 -16.53 7.24
CA SER A 110 8.56 -16.91 7.93
C SER A 110 8.64 -16.56 9.40
N LEU A 111 7.84 -15.58 9.82
CA LEU A 111 7.90 -14.97 11.15
C LEU A 111 6.66 -15.36 11.94
N LYS A 112 6.84 -16.20 12.97
CA LYS A 112 5.77 -16.47 13.97
C LYS A 112 5.52 -15.25 14.87
N ASP A 113 6.56 -14.46 15.09
CA ASP A 113 6.49 -13.15 15.73
C ASP A 113 7.07 -12.11 14.76
N ALA A 114 6.18 -11.43 14.05
CA ALA A 114 6.55 -10.44 13.06
C ALA A 114 7.23 -9.20 13.66
N LYS A 115 7.10 -8.94 14.97
CA LYS A 115 7.78 -7.82 15.63
C LYS A 115 9.30 -7.93 15.61
N GLN A 116 9.83 -9.14 15.40
CA GLN A 116 11.26 -9.36 15.17
C GLN A 116 11.80 -8.54 14.00
N MET A 117 10.95 -8.12 13.05
CA MET A 117 11.33 -7.27 11.93
C MET A 117 11.80 -5.86 12.34
N ALA A 118 11.64 -5.46 13.61
CA ALA A 118 12.31 -4.28 14.15
C ALA A 118 13.86 -4.38 14.05
N ASP A 119 14.42 -5.60 14.07
CA ASP A 119 15.79 -5.93 13.66
C ASP A 119 15.79 -6.90 12.47
N PRO A 120 15.71 -6.39 11.23
CA PRO A 120 15.67 -7.24 10.03
C PRO A 120 16.89 -8.16 9.91
N GLY A 121 18.06 -7.73 10.37
CA GLY A 121 19.28 -8.54 10.26
C GLY A 121 19.17 -9.83 11.08
N GLN A 122 18.60 -9.74 12.29
CA GLN A 122 18.33 -10.92 13.11
C GLN A 122 17.12 -11.71 12.59
N ALA A 123 16.03 -11.02 12.24
CA ALA A 123 14.81 -11.67 11.74
C ALA A 123 15.10 -12.60 10.56
N PHE A 124 15.84 -12.12 9.55
CA PHE A 124 16.21 -12.91 8.38
C PHE A 124 17.17 -14.08 8.69
N ARG A 125 18.05 -13.94 9.69
CA ARG A 125 19.03 -14.98 10.07
C ARG A 125 18.45 -16.08 10.95
N GLN A 126 17.50 -15.74 11.82
CA GLN A 126 17.02 -16.63 12.89
C GLN A 126 15.72 -17.36 12.54
N ASN A 127 15.05 -16.98 11.46
CA ASN A 127 13.79 -17.56 11.06
C ASN A 127 13.94 -18.37 9.75
N PRO A 128 13.11 -19.41 9.56
CA PRO A 128 13.13 -20.20 8.34
C PRO A 128 12.66 -19.37 7.14
N HIS A 129 13.12 -19.77 5.95
CA HIS A 129 12.68 -19.21 4.68
C HIS A 129 11.82 -20.22 3.95
N GLN A 130 10.76 -19.74 3.33
CA GLN A 130 9.82 -20.56 2.55
C GLN A 130 9.86 -20.11 1.10
N LYS A 131 9.75 -21.07 0.18
CA LYS A 131 9.61 -20.78 -1.24
C LYS A 131 8.20 -20.24 -1.49
N VAL A 132 8.10 -19.12 -2.20
CA VAL A 132 6.83 -18.47 -2.52
C VAL A 132 6.74 -18.22 -4.03
N SER A 133 5.60 -18.60 -4.60
CA SER A 133 5.19 -18.25 -5.96
C SER A 133 3.83 -17.56 -5.92
N ILE A 134 3.67 -16.48 -6.68
CA ILE A 134 2.42 -15.70 -6.78
C ILE A 134 2.13 -15.43 -8.25
N ASP A 135 0.87 -15.58 -8.63
CA ASP A 135 0.35 -15.16 -9.92
C ASP A 135 -1.09 -14.71 -9.75
N MET A 136 -1.34 -13.41 -9.88
CA MET A 136 -2.66 -12.81 -9.64
C MET A 136 -3.02 -11.82 -10.73
N LEU A 137 -4.30 -11.82 -11.11
CA LEU A 137 -4.96 -10.80 -11.91
C LEU A 137 -5.73 -9.86 -10.99
N HIS A 138 -5.61 -8.57 -11.27
CA HIS A 138 -6.29 -7.48 -10.59
C HIS A 138 -7.23 -6.83 -11.59
N GLU A 139 -8.53 -6.90 -11.35
CA GLU A 139 -9.58 -6.28 -12.16
C GLU A 139 -10.22 -5.11 -11.40
N ALA A 140 -10.37 -3.98 -12.06
CA ALA A 140 -10.96 -2.79 -11.48
C ALA A 140 -12.41 -3.02 -11.06
N VAL A 141 -12.72 -2.73 -9.79
CA VAL A 141 -14.11 -2.71 -9.28
C VAL A 141 -14.59 -1.32 -8.89
N ALA A 142 -13.68 -0.34 -8.92
CA ALA A 142 -13.97 1.04 -8.59
C ALA A 142 -13.31 2.02 -9.58
N PRO A 143 -13.78 3.28 -9.63
CA PRO A 143 -13.10 4.36 -10.32
C PRO A 143 -11.64 4.53 -9.88
N VAL A 144 -10.82 5.03 -10.79
CA VAL A 144 -9.49 5.56 -10.49
C VAL A 144 -9.65 6.92 -9.84
N TYR A 145 -8.85 7.21 -8.82
CA TYR A 145 -8.80 8.54 -8.22
C TYR A 145 -7.37 8.91 -7.84
N GLY A 146 -6.97 10.14 -8.18
CA GLY A 146 -5.59 10.56 -8.05
C GLY A 146 -5.33 11.86 -8.80
N GLN A 147 -4.11 12.38 -8.70
CA GLN A 147 -3.72 13.61 -9.38
C GLN A 147 -2.27 13.56 -9.83
N ILE A 148 -2.00 14.21 -10.96
CA ILE A 148 -0.66 14.53 -11.45
C ILE A 148 -0.29 15.93 -10.91
N ASN A 149 0.88 16.06 -10.29
CA ASN A 149 1.40 17.29 -9.65
C ASN A 149 0.73 17.65 -8.30
N ASN A 150 0.91 16.79 -7.30
CA ASN A 150 0.61 17.03 -5.89
C ASN A 150 1.63 17.93 -5.16
N GLU A 151 2.63 18.48 -5.86
CA GLU A 151 3.64 19.35 -5.27
C GLU A 151 3.11 20.79 -5.11
N ARG A 152 3.36 21.39 -3.93
CA ARG A 152 3.19 22.83 -3.77
C ARG A 152 4.27 23.54 -4.60
N ALA A 153 3.92 24.68 -5.18
CA ALA A 153 4.83 25.51 -5.98
C ALA A 153 6.14 25.90 -5.25
N ASP A 154 6.15 25.81 -3.92
CA ASP A 154 7.24 26.28 -3.05
C ASP A 154 8.04 25.13 -2.40
N ALA A 155 7.78 23.86 -2.76
CA ALA A 155 8.46 22.71 -2.19
C ALA A 155 9.85 22.48 -2.82
N ASP A 156 10.83 22.09 -2.01
CA ASP A 156 12.14 21.62 -2.50
C ASP A 156 11.93 20.33 -3.33
N PRO A 157 12.27 20.31 -4.63
CA PRO A 157 12.02 19.17 -5.52
C PRO A 157 12.68 17.87 -5.04
N GLU A 158 13.84 17.94 -4.39
CA GLU A 158 14.55 16.75 -3.86
C GLU A 158 13.88 16.19 -2.59
N ARG A 159 12.92 16.93 -2.02
CA ARG A 159 12.23 16.62 -0.77
C ARG A 159 10.78 16.17 -0.98
N GLY A 160 10.37 15.89 -2.22
CA GLY A 160 9.04 15.39 -2.54
C GLY A 160 8.66 14.07 -1.84
N PHE A 161 7.36 13.84 -1.69
CA PHE A 161 6.77 12.58 -1.25
C PHE A 161 5.88 11.99 -2.35
N GLY A 162 6.44 11.87 -3.57
CA GLY A 162 5.69 11.57 -4.78
C GLY A 162 5.07 12.84 -5.39
N ARG A 163 5.38 13.07 -6.66
CA ARG A 163 4.85 14.20 -7.43
C ARG A 163 3.46 13.90 -7.97
N ALA A 164 3.19 12.66 -8.29
CA ALA A 164 1.90 12.20 -8.79
C ALA A 164 1.56 10.87 -8.15
N HIS A 165 0.26 10.64 -7.97
CA HIS A 165 -0.26 9.48 -7.26
C HIS A 165 -1.71 9.24 -7.63
N TYR A 166 -2.05 7.97 -7.82
CA TYR A 166 -3.42 7.50 -7.90
C TYR A 166 -3.59 6.13 -7.28
N GLU A 167 -4.85 5.84 -6.97
CA GLU A 167 -5.26 4.56 -6.42
C GLU A 167 -6.52 4.05 -7.11
N GLN A 168 -6.75 2.76 -6.97
CA GLN A 168 -7.93 2.09 -7.48
C GLN A 168 -8.20 0.80 -6.69
N HIS A 169 -9.46 0.55 -6.35
CA HIS A 169 -9.85 -0.71 -5.72
C HIS A 169 -10.03 -1.83 -6.76
N MET A 170 -9.54 -3.02 -6.40
CA MET A 170 -9.39 -4.15 -7.30
C MET A 170 -10.06 -5.40 -6.73
N HIS A 171 -10.67 -6.20 -7.61
CA HIS A 171 -10.93 -7.62 -7.38
C HIS A 171 -9.71 -8.41 -7.83
N VAL A 172 -9.24 -9.32 -6.99
CA VAL A 172 -7.96 -10.02 -7.15
C VAL A 172 -8.23 -11.52 -7.21
N THR A 173 -7.85 -12.14 -8.32
CA THR A 173 -7.99 -13.60 -8.52
C THR A 173 -6.66 -14.21 -8.93
N GLY A 174 -6.42 -15.46 -8.53
CA GLY A 174 -5.20 -16.17 -8.92
C GLY A 174 -4.72 -17.15 -7.86
N THR A 175 -3.41 -17.26 -7.69
CA THR A 175 -2.81 -18.25 -6.79
C THR A 175 -1.63 -17.71 -6.01
N VAL A 176 -1.51 -18.19 -4.76
CA VAL A 176 -0.29 -18.11 -3.96
C VAL A 176 0.14 -19.52 -3.58
N THR A 177 1.38 -19.88 -3.88
CA THR A 177 1.98 -21.17 -3.54
C THR A 177 3.10 -20.96 -2.53
N ILE A 178 3.04 -21.65 -1.39
CA ILE A 178 4.06 -21.61 -0.32
C ILE A 178 4.56 -23.04 -0.11
N ASP A 179 5.86 -23.28 -0.31
CA ASP A 179 6.51 -24.61 -0.19
C ASP A 179 5.77 -25.74 -0.94
N GLY A 180 5.16 -25.42 -2.08
CA GLY A 180 4.40 -26.36 -2.92
C GLY A 180 2.91 -26.47 -2.59
N GLU A 181 2.45 -25.91 -1.47
CA GLU A 181 1.02 -25.82 -1.14
C GLU A 181 0.41 -24.60 -1.82
N THR A 182 -0.60 -24.82 -2.67
CA THR A 182 -1.24 -23.75 -3.46
C THR A 182 -2.60 -23.37 -2.91
N THR A 183 -2.78 -22.07 -2.67
CA THR A 183 -4.05 -21.46 -2.30
C THR A 183 -4.60 -20.65 -3.47
N GLN A 184 -5.85 -20.92 -3.84
CA GLN A 184 -6.62 -20.08 -4.77
C GLN A 184 -7.02 -18.79 -4.05
N ILE A 185 -6.85 -17.68 -4.75
CA ILE A 185 -7.17 -16.33 -4.29
C ILE A 185 -8.43 -15.87 -5.00
N ASP A 186 -9.40 -15.43 -4.19
CA ASP A 186 -10.56 -14.64 -4.58
C ASP A 186 -10.71 -13.56 -3.49
N ALA A 187 -10.18 -12.38 -3.78
CA ALA A 187 -9.88 -11.36 -2.79
C ALA A 187 -10.24 -9.97 -3.32
N TYR A 188 -10.29 -9.00 -2.41
CA TYR A 188 -10.37 -7.60 -2.78
C TYR A 188 -9.22 -6.82 -2.16
N GLY A 189 -8.91 -5.68 -2.76
CA GLY A 189 -7.84 -4.82 -2.26
C GLY A 189 -7.76 -3.52 -3.03
N LEU A 190 -6.56 -2.97 -3.08
CA LEU A 190 -6.25 -1.69 -3.68
C LEU A 190 -4.90 -1.75 -4.38
N ARG A 191 -4.81 -1.05 -5.51
CA ARG A 191 -3.54 -0.68 -6.12
C ARG A 191 -3.27 0.80 -5.93
N ASP A 192 -2.00 1.12 -5.78
CA ASP A 192 -1.44 2.45 -5.62
C ASP A 192 -0.28 2.59 -6.60
N HIS A 193 -0.25 3.68 -7.35
CA HIS A 193 0.85 4.00 -8.23
C HIS A 193 1.25 5.45 -8.02
N SER A 194 2.53 5.68 -7.75
CA SER A 194 3.09 7.00 -7.55
C SER A 194 4.46 7.14 -8.17
N TRP A 195 4.77 8.36 -8.62
CA TRP A 195 6.06 8.66 -9.24
C TRP A 195 6.54 10.07 -8.90
N GLY A 196 7.85 10.24 -9.03
CA GLY A 196 8.55 11.48 -8.70
C GLY A 196 9.50 11.34 -7.51
N PRO A 197 10.04 12.45 -7.01
CA PRO A 197 11.01 12.46 -5.91
C PRO A 197 10.41 11.86 -4.64
N ARG A 198 11.18 11.00 -3.95
CA ARG A 198 10.75 10.39 -2.69
C ARG A 198 11.75 10.62 -1.57
N TYR A 199 11.27 11.28 -0.52
CA TYR A 199 12.00 11.54 0.71
C TYR A 199 11.09 11.31 1.92
N TRP A 200 11.14 10.10 2.46
CA TRP A 200 10.26 9.61 3.54
C TRP A 200 10.32 10.44 4.83
N GLN A 201 11.43 11.14 5.07
CA GLN A 201 11.67 11.88 6.32
C GLN A 201 11.05 13.28 6.34
N ASN A 202 10.39 13.72 5.24
CA ASN A 202 9.74 15.04 5.18
C ASN A 202 8.28 15.02 5.64
N ILE A 203 7.77 13.88 6.08
CA ILE A 203 6.47 13.77 6.71
C ILE A 203 6.66 13.44 8.18
N TYR A 204 6.01 14.21 9.05
CA TYR A 204 5.98 13.97 10.49
C TYR A 204 5.24 12.67 10.81
N SER A 205 4.08 12.47 10.19
CA SER A 205 3.33 11.22 10.26
C SER A 205 2.44 11.00 9.04
N TYR A 206 2.10 9.75 8.78
CA TYR A 206 1.16 9.35 7.74
C TYR A 206 0.27 8.21 8.22
N ARG A 207 -1.02 8.30 7.89
CA ARG A 207 -2.04 7.30 8.19
C ARG A 207 -2.75 6.99 6.89
N TRP A 208 -2.70 5.73 6.48
CA TRP A 208 -3.37 5.25 5.28
C TRP A 208 -4.15 4.00 5.60
N LEU A 209 -5.48 4.11 5.49
CA LEU A 209 -6.42 3.03 5.79
C LEU A 209 -7.08 2.66 4.47
N THR A 210 -6.90 1.43 4.02
CA THR A 210 -7.50 0.92 2.79
C THR A 210 -8.33 -0.31 3.09
N CYS A 211 -9.57 -0.33 2.61
CA CYS A 211 -10.43 -1.49 2.77
C CYS A 211 -11.43 -1.58 1.62
N SER A 212 -11.63 -2.80 1.12
CA SER A 212 -12.68 -3.14 0.17
C SER A 212 -13.62 -4.17 0.78
N PHE A 213 -14.91 -3.83 0.83
CA PHE A 213 -15.98 -4.69 1.35
C PHE A 213 -16.67 -5.46 0.21
N GLY A 214 -15.96 -5.68 -0.89
CA GLY A 214 -16.49 -6.18 -2.15
C GLY A 214 -16.69 -5.07 -3.19
N PRO A 215 -17.38 -5.36 -4.31
CA PRO A 215 -17.51 -4.41 -5.41
C PRO A 215 -18.42 -3.21 -5.06
N GLU A 216 -19.30 -3.35 -4.08
CA GLU A 216 -20.30 -2.33 -3.76
C GLU A 216 -19.81 -1.24 -2.81
N LEU A 217 -18.80 -1.52 -1.97
CA LEU A 217 -18.35 -0.58 -0.95
C LEU A 217 -16.83 -0.63 -0.77
N ASN A 218 -16.18 0.51 -1.01
CA ASN A 218 -14.75 0.66 -0.85
C ASN A 218 -14.43 1.96 -0.10
N VAL A 219 -13.40 1.93 0.75
CA VAL A 219 -12.99 3.07 1.56
C VAL A 219 -11.48 3.20 1.53
N MET A 220 -11.00 4.41 1.23
CA MET A 220 -9.63 4.81 1.50
C MET A 220 -9.63 6.08 2.35
N VAL A 221 -8.83 6.10 3.41
CA VAL A 221 -8.63 7.25 4.29
C VAL A 221 -7.15 7.58 4.32
N SER A 222 -6.81 8.86 4.12
CA SER A 222 -5.45 9.36 4.20
C SER A 222 -5.35 10.60 5.10
N GLU A 223 -4.45 10.56 6.07
CA GLU A 223 -3.97 11.72 6.80
C GLU A 223 -2.45 11.82 6.67
N ILE A 224 -1.95 12.94 6.17
CA ILE A 224 -0.53 13.26 6.10
C ILE A 224 -0.26 14.49 6.97
N ARG A 225 0.71 14.39 7.87
CA ARG A 225 1.25 15.54 8.60
C ARG A 225 2.66 15.82 8.16
N ARG A 226 2.94 17.06 7.75
CA ARG A 226 4.32 17.52 7.43
C ARG A 226 5.02 18.08 8.66
N THR A 227 4.25 18.77 9.51
CA THR A 227 4.63 19.15 10.89
C THR A 227 3.50 18.71 11.82
N PRO A 228 3.66 18.78 13.15
CA PRO A 228 2.57 18.48 14.08
C PRO A 228 1.29 19.32 13.81
N GLU A 229 1.45 20.56 13.31
CA GLU A 229 0.38 21.52 13.02
C GLU A 229 -0.11 21.44 11.56
N GLU A 230 0.75 21.10 10.61
CA GLU A 230 0.41 21.07 9.19
C GLU A 230 -0.16 19.71 8.77
N ARG A 231 -1.50 19.64 8.70
CA ARG A 231 -2.27 18.44 8.39
C ARG A 231 -2.96 18.54 7.02
N THR A 232 -2.75 17.53 6.17
CA THR A 232 -3.54 17.25 4.97
C THR A 232 -4.39 16.01 5.23
N GLN A 233 -5.68 16.07 4.93
CA GLN A 233 -6.62 14.98 5.15
C GLN A 233 -7.47 14.79 3.90
N GLY A 234 -7.79 13.55 3.57
CA GLY A 234 -8.56 13.21 2.39
C GLY A 234 -8.82 11.72 2.31
N GLY A 235 -9.51 11.32 1.24
CA GLY A 235 -9.90 9.95 1.04
C GLY A 235 -11.22 9.87 0.30
N VAL A 236 -11.71 8.65 0.12
CA VAL A 236 -12.90 8.37 -0.66
C VAL A 236 -13.73 7.30 0.03
N ILE A 237 -15.04 7.43 -0.14
CA ILE A 237 -15.97 6.32 -0.01
C ILE A 237 -16.60 6.08 -1.39
N ILE A 238 -16.62 4.82 -1.81
CA ILE A 238 -17.14 4.44 -3.11
C ILE A 238 -18.29 3.48 -2.88
N ARG A 239 -19.49 3.86 -3.32
CA ARG A 239 -20.72 3.06 -3.22
C ARG A 239 -21.27 2.77 -4.61
N ASP A 240 -21.34 1.49 -4.96
CA ASP A 240 -21.82 1.03 -6.27
C ASP A 240 -21.13 1.76 -7.44
N GLY A 241 -19.80 1.87 -7.37
CA GLY A 241 -18.98 2.58 -8.35
C GLY A 241 -19.06 4.11 -8.32
N LYS A 242 -19.85 4.71 -7.42
CA LYS A 242 -19.93 6.17 -7.25
C LYS A 242 -18.99 6.61 -6.14
N LEU A 243 -18.01 7.42 -6.50
CA LEU A 243 -17.04 7.99 -5.58
C LEU A 243 -17.58 9.27 -4.93
N GLU A 244 -17.38 9.38 -3.63
CA GLU A 244 -17.63 10.58 -2.84
C GLU A 244 -16.40 10.89 -1.98
N ARG A 245 -16.00 12.17 -1.92
CA ARG A 245 -14.80 12.57 -1.17
C ARG A 245 -15.04 12.71 0.32
N ILE A 246 -14.05 12.29 1.09
CA ILE A 246 -13.94 12.58 2.53
C ILE A 246 -13.33 13.98 2.70
N LYS A 247 -14.01 14.85 3.45
CA LYS A 247 -13.60 16.24 3.73
C LYS A 247 -12.99 16.42 5.12
N THR A 248 -13.49 15.68 6.10
CA THR A 248 -12.99 15.73 7.48
C THR A 248 -12.76 14.33 7.99
N ILE A 249 -11.67 14.16 8.72
CA ILE A 249 -11.29 12.94 9.42
C ILE A 249 -11.07 13.34 10.87
N ASP A 250 -11.67 12.59 11.79
CA ASP A 250 -11.30 12.57 13.20
C ASP A 250 -10.88 11.14 13.55
N LEU A 251 -9.59 10.93 13.81
CA LEU A 251 -8.97 9.61 13.93
C LEU A 251 -8.48 9.40 15.37
N ASP A 252 -9.12 8.47 16.06
CA ASP A 252 -8.66 7.92 17.34
C ASP A 252 -7.90 6.62 17.09
N SER A 253 -6.75 6.45 17.74
CA SER A 253 -5.90 5.26 17.58
C SER A 253 -5.39 4.76 18.92
N ALA A 254 -5.45 3.45 19.13
CA ALA A 254 -4.86 2.78 20.28
C ALA A 254 -3.63 2.00 19.83
N PHE A 255 -2.62 1.98 20.70
CA PHE A 255 -1.34 1.30 20.48
C PHE A 255 -1.13 0.22 21.55
N GLU A 256 -0.30 -0.78 21.26
CA GLU A 256 0.16 -1.77 22.25
C GLU A 256 1.27 -1.22 23.14
N ASP A 257 2.09 -0.31 22.60
CA ASP A 257 3.17 0.38 23.28
C ASP A 257 3.04 1.89 23.13
N GLU A 258 4.09 2.64 23.50
CA GLU A 258 4.02 4.09 23.70
C GLU A 258 3.57 4.88 22.47
N ARG A 259 3.63 4.32 21.24
CA ARG A 259 3.07 4.89 19.98
C ARG A 259 3.33 4.10 18.68
N ILE A 260 4.02 2.96 18.72
CA ILE A 260 4.63 2.37 17.50
C ILE A 260 3.73 1.30 16.89
N HIS A 261 3.14 0.45 17.73
CA HIS A 261 2.35 -0.69 17.27
C HIS A 261 0.87 -0.40 17.43
N HIS A 262 0.22 0.17 16.40
CA HIS A 262 -1.22 0.41 16.44
C HIS A 262 -1.98 -0.92 16.48
N ARG A 263 -3.05 -0.97 17.27
CA ARG A 263 -3.89 -2.17 17.46
C ARG A 263 -5.36 -1.95 17.16
N ARG A 264 -5.84 -0.70 17.28
CA ARG A 264 -7.23 -0.31 16.99
C ARG A 264 -7.28 1.12 16.49
N MET A 265 -8.26 1.43 15.66
CA MET A 265 -8.56 2.77 15.21
C MET A 265 -10.07 2.98 15.08
N THR A 266 -10.51 4.22 15.26
CA THR A 266 -11.84 4.68 14.85
C THR A 266 -11.67 5.99 14.09
N ALA A 267 -12.13 6.03 12.85
CA ALA A 267 -12.14 7.22 12.02
C ALA A 267 -13.58 7.70 11.82
N ASN A 268 -13.91 8.90 12.31
CA ASN A 268 -15.16 9.58 11.98
C ASN A 268 -14.92 10.44 10.74
N LEU A 269 -15.65 10.14 9.67
CA LEU A 269 -15.46 10.66 8.32
C LEU A 269 -16.64 11.56 7.96
N GLY A 270 -16.37 12.83 7.67
CA GLY A 270 -17.35 13.75 7.10
C GLY A 270 -17.21 13.79 5.59
N LEU A 271 -18.26 13.41 4.87
CA LEU A 271 -18.27 13.37 3.41
C LEU A 271 -18.64 14.74 2.82
N GLU A 272 -18.38 14.93 1.52
CA GLU A 272 -18.72 16.18 0.84
C GLU A 272 -20.22 16.46 0.72
N SER A 273 -21.07 15.43 0.82
CA SER A 273 -22.53 15.61 0.98
C SER A 273 -22.95 16.14 2.35
N GLY A 274 -22.07 16.07 3.35
CA GLY A 274 -22.39 16.33 4.76
C GLY A 274 -22.73 15.07 5.58
N GLU A 275 -22.86 13.90 4.94
CA GLU A 275 -23.01 12.61 5.64
C GLU A 275 -21.81 12.34 6.57
N GLN A 276 -22.08 11.72 7.71
CA GLN A 276 -21.06 11.23 8.64
C GLN A 276 -21.00 9.71 8.59
N VAL A 277 -19.80 9.15 8.43
CA VAL A 277 -19.54 7.71 8.38
C VAL A 277 -18.46 7.36 9.39
N THR A 278 -18.64 6.28 10.13
CA THR A 278 -17.59 5.76 11.03
C THR A 278 -16.95 4.51 10.42
N LEU A 279 -15.62 4.52 10.36
CA LEU A 279 -14.79 3.37 10.03
C LEU A 279 -14.05 2.92 11.29
N GLU A 280 -14.32 1.71 11.77
CA GLU A 280 -13.60 1.11 12.89
C GLU A 280 -12.63 0.06 12.38
N GLY A 281 -11.44 -0.05 12.98
CA GLY A 281 -10.43 -1.02 12.60
C GLY A 281 -9.84 -1.75 13.81
N LEU A 282 -9.66 -3.06 13.69
CA LEU A 282 -8.96 -3.93 14.65
C LEU A 282 -7.81 -4.64 13.92
N VAL A 283 -6.57 -4.41 14.36
CA VAL A 283 -5.38 -5.02 13.73
C VAL A 283 -5.33 -6.51 14.11
N LYS A 284 -5.25 -7.36 13.09
CA LYS A 284 -5.23 -8.83 13.19
C LYS A 284 -3.84 -9.41 12.96
N GLY A 285 -3.03 -8.75 12.13
CA GLY A 285 -1.64 -9.08 11.87
C GLY A 285 -0.84 -7.80 11.68
N TYR A 286 0.44 -7.80 12.03
CA TYR A 286 1.24 -6.58 12.04
C TYR A 286 2.69 -6.90 11.69
N ILE A 287 3.35 -6.04 10.89
CA ILE A 287 4.79 -6.10 10.69
C ILE A 287 5.41 -4.70 10.80
N PRO A 288 6.39 -4.48 11.70
CA PRO A 288 7.12 -3.23 11.77
C PRO A 288 8.21 -3.19 10.70
N LEU A 289 8.18 -2.18 9.86
CA LEU A 289 9.18 -1.87 8.86
C LEU A 289 9.86 -0.54 9.21
N ARG A 290 10.97 -0.24 8.52
CA ARG A 290 11.66 1.03 8.71
C ARG A 290 12.34 1.53 7.44
N ASN A 291 12.38 2.85 7.29
CA ASN A 291 13.27 3.52 6.35
C ASN A 291 14.33 4.29 7.14
N ARG A 292 15.59 4.27 6.67
CA ARG A 292 16.70 5.02 7.28
C ARG A 292 17.35 5.89 6.21
N ARG A 293 17.44 7.20 6.47
CA ARG A 293 18.14 8.14 5.59
C ARG A 293 18.71 9.29 6.41
N ALA A 294 19.96 9.67 6.12
CA ALA A 294 20.63 10.80 6.76
C ALA A 294 20.58 10.80 8.30
N GLY A 295 20.67 9.61 8.93
CA GLY A 295 20.63 9.46 10.39
C GLY A 295 19.23 9.47 11.03
N MET A 296 18.18 9.77 10.26
CA MET A 296 16.79 9.70 10.71
C MET A 296 16.21 8.29 10.48
N VAL A 297 15.24 7.91 11.32
CA VAL A 297 14.51 6.65 11.21
C VAL A 297 13.04 6.95 11.06
N THR A 298 12.45 6.38 10.02
CA THR A 298 11.00 6.40 9.81
C THR A 298 10.50 5.01 10.14
N HIS A 299 9.66 4.90 11.17
CA HIS A 299 8.92 3.68 11.48
C HIS A 299 7.71 3.57 10.55
N ILE A 300 7.43 2.36 10.06
CA ILE A 300 6.30 2.06 9.18
C ILE A 300 5.64 0.80 9.72
N GLY A 301 4.47 0.96 10.34
CA GLY A 301 3.65 -0.14 10.83
C GLY A 301 2.64 -0.57 9.78
N GLU A 302 2.76 -1.81 9.30
CA GLU A 302 1.87 -2.40 8.31
C GLU A 302 0.92 -3.39 8.99
N GLY A 303 -0.33 -2.97 9.19
CA GLY A 303 -1.35 -3.75 9.88
C GLY A 303 -2.38 -4.37 8.95
N MET A 304 -2.44 -5.71 8.86
CA MET A 304 -3.63 -6.39 8.37
C MET A 304 -4.77 -6.13 9.36
N THR A 305 -5.81 -5.43 8.90
CA THR A 305 -6.82 -4.83 9.76
C THR A 305 -8.20 -5.30 9.35
N GLU A 306 -8.97 -5.78 10.31
CA GLU A 306 -10.40 -6.02 10.16
C GLU A 306 -11.15 -4.71 10.40
N TYR A 307 -11.80 -4.22 9.36
CA TYR A 307 -12.57 -2.98 9.37
C TYR A 307 -14.06 -3.27 9.47
N LEU A 308 -14.79 -2.40 10.18
CA LEU A 308 -16.25 -2.31 10.19
C LEU A 308 -16.66 -0.94 9.66
N CYS A 309 -17.49 -0.91 8.62
CA CYS A 309 -18.04 0.31 8.05
C CYS A 309 -19.43 0.04 7.47
N LEU A 310 -20.41 0.91 7.77
CA LEU A 310 -21.78 0.79 7.25
C LEU A 310 -22.40 -0.62 7.43
N GLY A 311 -22.10 -1.27 8.56
CA GLY A 311 -22.61 -2.62 8.89
C GLY A 311 -21.92 -3.77 8.15
N ARG A 312 -20.84 -3.52 7.43
CA ARG A 312 -20.05 -4.54 6.71
C ARG A 312 -18.67 -4.69 7.33
N THR A 313 -18.15 -5.91 7.32
CA THR A 313 -16.80 -6.23 7.79
C THR A 313 -15.93 -6.68 6.63
N ALA A 314 -14.70 -6.20 6.56
CA ALA A 314 -13.70 -6.68 5.61
C ALA A 314 -12.27 -6.42 6.11
N LEU A 315 -11.32 -7.16 5.55
CA LEU A 315 -9.90 -7.02 5.77
C LEU A 315 -9.30 -5.98 4.82
N GLY A 316 -8.29 -5.28 5.31
CA GLY A 316 -7.56 -4.27 4.59
C GLY A 316 -6.21 -3.95 5.24
N ILE A 317 -5.58 -2.85 4.83
CA ILE A 317 -4.33 -2.36 5.42
C ILE A 317 -4.60 -1.09 6.23
N SER A 318 -4.03 -1.04 7.43
CA SER A 318 -3.68 0.22 8.10
C SER A 318 -2.17 0.40 8.08
N GLU A 319 -1.69 1.40 7.34
CA GLU A 319 -0.30 1.82 7.34
C GLU A 319 -0.13 3.06 8.23
N TYR A 320 0.72 2.94 9.25
CA TYR A 320 1.05 4.02 10.17
C TYR A 320 2.54 4.32 10.05
N LEU A 321 2.86 5.53 9.61
CA LEU A 321 4.22 6.00 9.54
C LEU A 321 4.45 7.12 10.55
N ASP A 322 5.53 7.00 11.31
CA ASP A 322 5.95 8.01 12.29
C ASP A 322 7.47 8.18 12.24
N GLN A 323 7.94 9.42 12.40
CA GLN A 323 9.37 9.68 12.60
C GLN A 323 9.74 9.36 14.05
N VAL A 324 10.82 8.59 14.22
CA VAL A 324 11.34 8.13 15.53
C VAL A 324 12.80 8.51 15.74
#